data_AF-A0A1D2M0J2-F1
#
_entry.id   AF-A0A1D2M0J2-F1
#
_cell.length_a   1.000
_cell.length_b   1.000
_cell.length_c   1.000
_cell.angle_alpha   90.00
_cell.angle_beta   90.00
_cell.angle_gamma   90.00
#
_symmetry.space_group_name_H-M   'P 1'
#
loop_
_entity.id
_entity.type
_entity.pdbx_description
1 polymer ?
#
loop_
_entity_poly.entity_id
_entity_poly.type
_entity_poly.pdbx_seq_one_letter_code
_entity_poly.pdbx_strand_id
1 'polypeptide(L)'
;RSYGHSYNSKYGNAAILGVRTGKVLFVGERMTTCKMCQSNERYNRTIQHECHKNWSGPSTAMEADLIYEGFSKSFETHGLVYQFFVADGDSSTYARIKDVYQEFTVQKIECINHVIRNLNTKLRNIAGNSVKRRCISKEERSLPRMESRFKRVGLAVQSACRYYKDLGNWETNWKNLREDIKNIPFHIFGRHNSCKSYFQCSLKDKEPDISRQSHCFGTRDALDRVASLANSLIRRENSNIVECFFSVCAKYLEGKRKNLGAGFLYHERIAAATLSFNNSKFWVGDLFKMNYLKSPCARWKQEKMRSTRFRNKISKKKPRMLSFPFLKAGRGDENYGTDPDRPDLNEEMLKEEMDSIRRAVTVDKERQQEIQISTLGQSNCEIWGRERRKRLTASNAKRICSMQDSTDNHAVLRQLLSLTEFSNEATIYGNTNEAVAADKYAEIKSLSKDEVKMCGLFVSLEHGGLAVSPDRLVEMMASSK
;
A
#
# COMPACT_ATOMS: atom_id res chain seq x y z
N ARG A 1 -7.14 -4.14 17.12
CA ARG A 1 -7.37 -4.95 15.88
C ARG A 1 -8.18 -6.21 16.10
N SER A 2 -9.49 -6.04 16.15
CA SER A 2 -10.44 -7.10 15.81
C SER A 2 -10.20 -7.52 14.36
N TYR A 3 -9.70 -8.74 14.14
CA TYR A 3 -9.86 -9.41 12.86
C TYR A 3 -11.38 -9.59 12.63
N GLY A 4 -11.96 -8.71 11.81
CA GLY A 4 -13.38 -8.66 11.50
C GLY A 4 -13.77 -7.26 11.00
N HIS A 5 -14.04 -7.12 9.71
CA HIS A 5 -14.52 -5.89 9.07
C HIS A 5 -16.01 -5.59 9.37
N SER A 6 -16.54 -6.04 10.51
CA SER A 6 -17.93 -5.75 10.89
C SER A 6 -18.10 -4.35 11.48
N TYR A 7 -17.01 -3.60 11.66
CA TYR A 7 -16.97 -2.18 12.08
C TYR A 7 -17.95 -1.83 13.21
N ASN A 8 -18.14 -2.75 14.15
CA ASN A 8 -19.11 -2.66 15.23
C ASN A 8 -18.48 -2.96 16.60
N SER A 9 -17.18 -2.70 16.76
CA SER A 9 -16.51 -2.95 18.04
C SER A 9 -16.99 -1.97 19.10
N LYS A 10 -17.40 -2.50 20.26
CA LYS A 10 -17.78 -1.70 21.43
C LYS A 10 -16.57 -1.15 22.19
N TYR A 11 -15.39 -1.70 21.91
CA TYR A 11 -14.13 -1.39 22.56
C TYR A 11 -13.02 -1.31 21.50
N GLY A 12 -12.26 -0.22 21.53
CA GLY A 12 -11.10 0.00 20.68
C GLY A 12 -9.88 0.29 21.54
N ASN A 13 -8.76 -0.35 21.25
CA ASN A 13 -7.50 -0.10 21.95
C ASN A 13 -6.40 0.16 20.93
N ALA A 14 -5.51 1.09 21.26
CA ALA A 14 -4.31 1.38 20.50
C ALA A 14 -3.11 1.53 21.45
N ALA A 15 -1.92 1.31 20.92
CA ALA A 15 -0.69 1.43 21.70
C ALA A 15 0.43 1.99 20.83
N ILE A 16 1.25 2.85 21.43
CA ILE A 16 2.48 3.40 20.84
C ILE A 16 3.65 2.76 21.57
N LEU A 17 4.53 2.11 20.82
CA LEU A 17 5.72 1.44 21.33
C LEU A 17 6.97 2.07 20.72
N GLY A 18 7.99 2.29 21.55
CA GLY A 18 9.28 2.76 21.07
C GLY A 18 10.00 1.67 20.28
N VAL A 19 10.29 1.91 18.99
CA VAL A 19 10.94 0.93 18.11
C VAL A 19 12.30 0.48 18.65
N ARG A 20 13.09 1.40 19.21
CA ARG A 20 14.43 1.11 19.77
C ARG A 20 14.38 0.47 21.15
N THR A 21 13.49 0.97 22.02
CA THR A 21 13.41 0.53 23.42
C THR A 21 12.59 -0.74 23.59
N GLY A 22 11.67 -1.01 22.66
CA GLY A 22 10.67 -2.06 22.75
C GLY A 22 9.65 -1.85 23.85
N LYS A 23 9.59 -0.65 24.45
CA LYS A 23 8.69 -0.32 25.57
C LYS A 23 7.42 0.34 25.06
N VAL A 24 6.30 0.07 25.74
CA VAL A 24 5.03 0.79 25.59
C VAL A 24 5.22 2.19 26.15
N LEU A 25 5.04 3.19 25.28
CA LEU A 25 5.09 4.62 25.59
C LEU A 25 3.68 5.17 25.87
N PHE A 26 2.69 4.61 25.20
CA PHE A 26 1.29 4.98 25.37
C PHE A 26 0.41 3.76 25.11
N VAL A 27 -0.66 3.64 25.90
CA VAL A 27 -1.77 2.74 25.63
C VAL A 27 -3.05 3.50 25.94
N GLY A 28 -4.03 3.39 25.05
CA GLY A 28 -5.31 4.06 25.24
C GLY A 28 -6.47 3.17 24.82
N GLU A 29 -7.65 3.52 25.35
CA GLU A 29 -8.89 2.76 25.23
C GLU A 29 -10.05 3.69 24.88
N ARG A 30 -10.92 3.23 23.99
CA ARG A 30 -12.22 3.84 23.65
C ARG A 30 -13.32 2.83 23.88
N MET A 31 -14.34 3.23 24.62
CA MET A 31 -15.47 2.39 25.01
C MET A 31 -16.79 3.10 24.72
N THR A 32 -17.67 2.44 23.95
CA THR A 32 -19.02 2.97 23.66
C THR A 32 -20.07 2.58 24.69
N THR A 33 -19.76 1.59 25.53
CA THR A 33 -20.71 1.01 26.48
C THR A 33 -20.14 0.92 27.88
N CYS A 34 -20.98 1.22 28.88
CA CYS A 34 -20.72 0.96 30.29
C CYS A 34 -21.83 0.05 30.84
N LYS A 35 -21.46 -1.02 31.57
CA LYS A 35 -22.44 -1.98 32.11
C LYS A 35 -23.36 -1.35 33.16
N MET A 36 -22.82 -0.46 33.98
CA MET A 36 -23.59 0.26 34.99
C MET A 36 -24.59 1.21 34.34
N CYS A 37 -24.22 1.94 33.28
CA CYS A 37 -25.16 2.71 32.47
C CYS A 37 -26.27 1.83 31.87
N GLN A 38 -25.92 0.69 31.27
CA GLN A 38 -26.89 -0.25 30.70
C GLN A 38 -27.83 -0.83 31.76
N SER A 39 -27.32 -1.11 32.97
CA SER A 39 -28.12 -1.58 34.09
C SER A 39 -29.08 -0.49 34.57
N ASN A 40 -28.60 0.74 34.73
CA ASN A 40 -29.41 1.90 35.11
C ASN A 40 -30.55 2.11 34.12
N GLU A 41 -30.27 2.07 32.82
CA GLU A 41 -31.27 2.18 31.76
C GLU A 41 -32.28 1.02 31.79
N ARG A 42 -31.79 -0.23 31.91
CA ARG A 42 -32.65 -1.44 31.91
C ARG A 42 -33.61 -1.48 33.10
N TYR A 43 -33.17 -1.03 34.27
CA TYR A 43 -33.96 -1.09 35.50
C TYR A 43 -34.58 0.26 35.90
N ASN A 44 -34.45 1.28 35.05
CA ASN A 44 -34.88 2.66 35.31
C ASN A 44 -34.37 3.21 36.67
N ARG A 45 -33.06 3.08 36.91
CA ARG A 45 -32.37 3.52 38.13
C ARG A 45 -31.31 4.57 37.81
N THR A 46 -31.00 5.43 38.76
CA THR A 46 -29.97 6.48 38.65
C THR A 46 -28.88 6.28 39.70
N ILE A 47 -28.29 5.08 39.74
CA ILE A 47 -27.16 4.81 40.63
C ILE A 47 -25.93 5.54 40.09
N GLN A 48 -25.40 6.49 40.86
CA GLN A 48 -24.13 7.14 40.54
C GLN A 48 -22.99 6.12 40.52
N HIS A 49 -22.14 6.23 39.51
CA HIS A 49 -20.98 5.37 39.33
C HIS A 49 -19.92 6.07 38.50
N GLU A 50 -18.67 5.60 38.58
CA GLU A 50 -17.59 6.02 37.71
C GLU A 50 -17.81 5.45 36.30
N CYS A 51 -18.22 6.30 35.36
CA CYS A 51 -18.54 5.90 34.01
C CYS A 51 -17.28 5.88 33.13
N HIS A 52 -16.94 4.71 32.58
CA HIS A 52 -15.82 4.55 31.64
C HIS A 52 -16.24 4.65 30.17
N LYS A 53 -17.49 5.01 29.87
CA LYS A 53 -17.92 5.29 28.49
C LYS A 53 -17.30 6.62 28.06
N ASN A 54 -16.37 6.57 27.11
CA ASN A 54 -15.60 7.73 26.65
C ASN A 54 -15.60 7.90 25.12
N TRP A 55 -16.45 7.14 24.41
CA TRP A 55 -16.56 7.22 22.95
C TRP A 55 -18.02 7.20 22.49
N SER A 56 -18.37 8.18 21.66
CA SER A 56 -19.68 8.28 20.99
C SER A 56 -19.59 8.13 19.48
N GLY A 57 -18.37 8.14 18.92
CA GLY A 57 -18.13 8.05 17.49
C GLY A 57 -18.22 6.62 16.92
N PRO A 58 -17.94 6.47 15.62
CA PRO A 58 -17.91 5.19 14.94
C PRO A 58 -16.73 4.33 15.42
N SER A 59 -16.90 3.01 15.41
CA SER A 59 -15.87 2.11 15.95
C SER A 59 -14.57 2.11 15.14
N THR A 60 -14.67 2.42 13.85
CA THR A 60 -13.56 2.59 12.90
C THR A 60 -12.64 3.75 13.25
N ALA A 61 -13.16 4.83 13.84
CA ALA A 61 -12.37 6.00 14.20
C ALA A 61 -11.64 5.86 15.55
N MET A 62 -11.96 4.83 16.35
CA MET A 62 -11.35 4.63 17.68
C MET A 62 -9.82 4.48 17.62
N GLU A 63 -9.30 3.65 16.70
CA GLU A 63 -7.85 3.40 16.62
C GLU A 63 -7.09 4.68 16.22
N ALA A 64 -7.59 5.43 15.23
CA ALA A 64 -6.97 6.67 14.78
C ALA A 64 -7.01 7.78 15.84
N ASP A 65 -8.12 7.88 16.58
CA ASP A 65 -8.28 8.85 17.67
C ASP A 65 -7.32 8.60 18.84
N LEU A 66 -7.16 7.32 19.21
CA LEU A 66 -6.23 6.92 20.26
C LEU A 66 -4.77 7.18 19.89
N ILE A 67 -4.39 6.94 18.64
CA ILE A 67 -3.04 7.23 18.18
C ILE A 67 -2.81 8.75 18.17
N TYR A 68 -3.77 9.55 17.73
CA TYR A 68 -3.70 11.01 17.83
C TYR A 68 -3.48 11.46 19.28
N GLU A 69 -4.30 10.99 20.22
CA GLU A 69 -4.14 11.31 21.65
C GLU A 69 -2.72 10.99 22.16
N GLY A 70 -2.21 9.80 21.82
CA GLY A 70 -0.89 9.37 22.26
C GLY A 70 0.26 10.18 21.65
N PHE A 71 0.11 10.69 20.42
CA PHE A 71 1.07 11.62 19.81
C PHE A 71 0.97 13.01 20.45
N SER A 72 -0.23 13.54 20.66
CA SER A 72 -0.42 14.87 21.29
C SER A 72 0.15 14.93 22.72
N LYS A 73 -0.01 13.86 23.50
CA LYS A 73 0.50 13.78 24.88
C LYS A 73 1.99 13.42 25.00
N SER A 74 2.66 13.12 23.88
CA SER A 74 4.04 12.64 23.89
C SER A 74 5.02 13.62 24.54
N PHE A 75 4.87 14.92 24.25
CA PHE A 75 5.73 15.97 24.80
C PHE A 75 5.50 16.17 26.29
N GLU A 76 4.24 16.25 26.74
CA GLU A 76 3.89 16.39 28.15
C GLU A 76 4.32 15.17 28.98
N THR A 77 4.11 13.96 28.45
CA THR A 77 4.33 12.73 29.22
C THR A 77 5.80 12.32 29.26
N HIS A 78 6.52 12.50 28.15
CA HIS A 78 7.88 11.96 27.98
C HIS A 78 8.93 13.00 27.61
N GLY A 79 8.54 14.24 27.29
CA GLY A 79 9.45 15.25 26.75
C GLY A 79 9.98 14.89 25.35
N LEU A 80 9.23 14.11 24.57
CA LEU A 80 9.67 13.56 23.28
C LEU A 80 8.75 13.98 22.14
N VAL A 81 9.36 14.25 20.98
CA VAL A 81 8.67 14.37 19.69
C VAL A 81 8.84 13.07 18.91
N TYR A 82 7.74 12.48 18.44
CA TYR A 82 7.76 11.25 17.66
C TYR A 82 7.92 11.54 16.17
N GLN A 83 9.17 11.60 15.70
CA GLN A 83 9.48 11.91 14.31
C GLN A 83 9.02 10.84 13.30
N PHE A 84 9.05 9.56 13.68
CA PHE A 84 8.76 8.44 12.78
C PHE A 84 7.59 7.59 13.28
N PHE A 85 6.65 7.28 12.38
CA PHE A 85 5.51 6.42 12.65
C PHE A 85 5.59 5.13 11.82
N VAL A 86 5.80 3.99 12.48
CA VAL A 86 5.83 2.67 11.82
C VAL A 86 4.45 2.02 11.90
N ALA A 87 3.78 1.88 10.77
CA ALA A 87 2.45 1.27 10.72
C ALA A 87 2.29 0.35 9.51
N ASP A 88 1.24 -0.45 9.50
CA ASP A 88 0.73 -0.97 8.24
C ASP A 88 0.16 0.20 7.41
N GLY A 89 -0.05 -0.04 6.11
CA GLY A 89 -0.41 1.01 5.15
C GLY A 89 -1.78 1.68 5.34
N ASP A 90 -2.33 1.69 6.55
CA ASP A 90 -3.49 2.47 6.95
C ASP A 90 -3.14 3.96 6.89
N SER A 91 -3.81 4.71 6.01
CA SER A 91 -3.58 6.14 5.79
C SER A 91 -4.47 7.01 6.66
N SER A 92 -5.62 6.50 7.12
CA SER A 92 -6.56 7.26 7.96
C SER A 92 -5.93 7.75 9.27
N THR A 93 -5.17 6.86 9.92
CA THR A 93 -4.46 7.18 11.16
C THR A 93 -3.33 8.17 10.93
N TYR A 94 -2.58 8.00 9.83
CA TYR A 94 -1.45 8.86 9.52
C TYR A 94 -1.89 10.30 9.21
N ALA A 95 -2.97 10.47 8.45
CA ALA A 95 -3.51 11.80 8.11
C ALA A 95 -3.82 12.63 9.36
N ARG A 96 -4.34 11.99 10.43
CA ARG A 96 -4.62 12.66 11.70
C ARG A 96 -3.36 13.04 12.48
N ILE A 97 -2.25 12.33 12.31
CA ILE A 97 -1.02 12.57 13.10
C ILE A 97 0.07 13.32 12.35
N LYS A 98 -0.07 13.53 11.04
CA LYS A 98 0.94 14.14 10.16
C LYS A 98 1.47 15.45 10.75
N ASP A 99 0.57 16.33 11.17
CA ASP A 99 0.88 17.70 11.61
C ASP A 99 0.50 17.92 13.10
N VAL A 100 0.62 16.88 13.92
CA VAL A 100 0.37 16.98 15.38
C VAL A 100 1.34 17.92 16.08
N TYR A 101 2.56 18.06 15.54
CA TYR A 101 3.58 18.95 16.08
C TYR A 101 3.73 20.18 15.19
N GLN A 102 3.67 21.38 15.77
CA GLN A 102 3.62 22.66 15.03
C GLN A 102 4.80 22.87 14.06
N GLU A 103 6.00 22.40 14.42
CA GLU A 103 7.22 22.58 13.62
C GLU A 103 7.72 21.28 12.95
N PHE A 104 7.04 20.15 13.18
CA PHE A 104 7.55 18.84 12.77
C PHE A 104 6.45 17.98 12.15
N THR A 105 6.62 17.67 10.86
CA THR A 105 5.79 16.68 10.18
C THR A 105 6.27 15.26 10.51
N VAL A 106 5.34 14.44 11.00
CA VAL A 106 5.60 13.02 11.29
C VAL A 106 5.86 12.26 9.99
N GLN A 107 6.95 11.50 9.92
CA GLN A 107 7.29 10.69 8.75
C GLN A 107 6.75 9.27 8.89
N LYS A 108 5.98 8.82 7.90
CA LYS A 108 5.44 7.45 7.86
C LYS A 108 6.49 6.46 7.36
N ILE A 109 6.62 5.34 8.06
CA ILE A 109 7.38 4.16 7.65
C ILE A 109 6.41 2.98 7.55
N GLU A 110 6.25 2.45 6.34
CA GLU A 110 5.53 1.25 6.02
C GLU A 110 6.17 -0.01 6.64
N CYS A 111 5.35 -0.82 7.28
CA CYS A 111 5.74 -2.09 7.85
C CYS A 111 6.12 -3.10 6.76
N ILE A 112 7.39 -3.53 6.72
CA ILE A 112 7.89 -4.46 5.70
C ILE A 112 7.08 -5.76 5.63
N ASN A 113 6.63 -6.29 6.77
CA ASN A 113 5.86 -7.52 6.80
C ASN A 113 4.51 -7.37 6.10
N HIS A 114 3.86 -6.22 6.24
CA HIS A 114 2.60 -5.92 5.58
C HIS A 114 2.80 -5.71 4.08
N VAL A 115 3.85 -4.98 3.67
CA VAL A 115 4.18 -4.78 2.26
C VAL A 115 4.46 -6.11 1.56
N ILE A 116 5.27 -6.99 2.16
CA ILE A 116 5.58 -8.31 1.60
C ILE A 116 4.34 -9.23 1.60
N ARG A 117 3.50 -9.19 2.65
CA ARG A 117 2.25 -9.96 2.68
C ARG A 117 1.31 -9.52 1.56
N ASN A 118 1.20 -8.21 1.30
CA ASN A 118 0.39 -7.66 0.22
C ASN A 118 0.94 -8.06 -1.15
N LEU A 119 2.25 -7.99 -1.35
CA LEU A 119 2.92 -8.48 -2.57
C LEU A 119 2.62 -9.96 -2.80
N ASN A 120 2.89 -10.83 -1.82
CA ASN A 120 2.66 -12.27 -1.93
C ASN A 120 1.18 -12.62 -2.12
N THR A 121 0.26 -11.80 -1.61
CA THR A 121 -1.18 -11.97 -1.86
C THR A 121 -1.52 -11.66 -3.32
N LYS A 122 -0.99 -10.57 -3.87
CA LYS A 122 -1.17 -10.24 -5.30
C LYS A 122 -0.59 -11.32 -6.21
N LEU A 123 0.63 -11.80 -5.91
CA LEU A 123 1.25 -12.88 -6.68
C LEU A 123 0.43 -14.18 -6.63
N ARG A 124 -0.12 -14.54 -5.46
CA ARG A 124 -1.03 -15.68 -5.34
C ARG A 124 -2.33 -15.49 -6.12
N ASN A 125 -2.90 -14.29 -6.11
CA ASN A 125 -4.12 -14.00 -6.89
C ASN A 125 -3.86 -14.08 -8.39
N ILE A 126 -2.68 -13.65 -8.85
CA ILE A 126 -2.21 -13.82 -10.23
C ILE A 126 -2.10 -15.31 -10.58
N ALA A 127 -1.43 -16.10 -9.73
CA ALA A 127 -1.32 -17.55 -9.93
C ALA A 127 -2.70 -18.24 -9.97
N GLY A 128 -3.62 -17.84 -9.09
CA GLY A 128 -4.95 -18.41 -8.95
C GLY A 128 -6.02 -17.82 -9.87
N ASN A 129 -5.63 -17.04 -10.90
CA ASN A 129 -6.55 -16.35 -11.83
C ASN A 129 -7.70 -15.56 -11.15
N SER A 130 -7.43 -15.05 -9.95
CA SER A 130 -8.40 -14.30 -9.15
C SER A 130 -8.24 -12.79 -9.34
N VAL A 131 -7.70 -12.37 -10.49
CA VAL A 131 -7.44 -10.97 -10.82
C VAL A 131 -8.71 -10.36 -11.43
N LYS A 132 -9.26 -9.34 -10.79
CA LYS A 132 -10.39 -8.58 -11.34
C LYS A 132 -9.92 -7.84 -12.61
N ARG A 133 -10.66 -7.96 -13.71
CA ARG A 133 -10.49 -7.21 -14.98
C ARG A 133 -9.27 -7.56 -15.85
N ARG A 134 -8.63 -8.72 -15.65
CA ARG A 134 -7.63 -9.27 -16.60
C ARG A 134 -7.87 -10.77 -16.74
N CYS A 135 -8.12 -11.25 -17.95
CA CYS A 135 -8.09 -12.68 -18.26
C CYS A 135 -6.66 -13.04 -18.65
N ILE A 136 -5.97 -13.81 -17.79
CA ILE A 136 -4.67 -14.41 -18.13
C ILE A 136 -4.97 -15.79 -18.71
N SER A 137 -4.44 -16.09 -19.91
CA SER A 137 -4.68 -17.38 -20.57
C SER A 137 -4.19 -18.55 -19.69
N LYS A 138 -4.70 -19.76 -19.93
CA LYS A 138 -4.33 -20.94 -19.12
C LYS A 138 -2.87 -21.31 -19.38
N GLU A 139 -2.43 -21.15 -20.62
CA GLU A 139 -1.11 -21.42 -21.17
C GLU A 139 -0.04 -20.53 -20.53
N GLU A 140 -0.35 -19.24 -20.36
CA GLU A 140 0.52 -18.29 -19.66
C GLU A 140 0.60 -18.61 -18.15
N ARG A 141 -0.47 -19.12 -17.52
CA ARG A 141 -0.46 -19.51 -16.10
C ARG A 141 0.32 -20.80 -15.84
N SER A 142 0.41 -21.70 -16.82
CA SER A 142 1.06 -23.01 -16.70
C SER A 142 2.58 -22.97 -16.90
N LEU A 143 3.26 -21.91 -16.46
CA LEU A 143 4.73 -21.90 -16.53
C LEU A 143 5.34 -22.89 -15.51
N PRO A 144 6.36 -23.66 -15.91
CA PRO A 144 7.08 -24.55 -15.01
C PRO A 144 7.57 -23.81 -13.77
N ARG A 145 7.27 -24.36 -12.58
CA ARG A 145 7.73 -23.86 -11.27
C ARG A 145 7.26 -22.44 -10.92
N MET A 146 6.14 -21.96 -11.45
CA MET A 146 5.62 -20.60 -11.19
C MET A 146 5.45 -20.28 -9.69
N GLU A 147 4.92 -21.21 -8.90
CA GLU A 147 4.77 -21.03 -7.45
C GLU A 147 6.11 -20.79 -6.74
N SER A 148 7.14 -21.56 -7.13
CA SER A 148 8.50 -21.40 -6.62
C SER A 148 9.09 -20.05 -7.01
N ARG A 149 8.88 -19.61 -8.26
CA ARG A 149 9.32 -18.27 -8.73
C ARG A 149 8.66 -17.15 -7.94
N PHE A 150 7.35 -17.19 -7.72
CA PHE A 150 6.64 -16.19 -6.91
C PHE A 150 7.09 -16.17 -5.46
N LYS A 151 7.37 -17.33 -4.86
CA LYS A 151 7.97 -17.38 -3.52
C LYS A 151 9.36 -16.72 -3.48
N ARG A 152 10.18 -16.93 -4.51
CA ARG A 152 11.50 -16.27 -4.65
C ARG A 152 11.37 -14.75 -4.77
N VAL A 153 10.31 -14.21 -5.37
CA VAL A 153 10.09 -12.75 -5.50
C VAL A 153 10.03 -12.09 -4.12
N GLY A 154 9.14 -12.56 -3.24
CA GLY A 154 9.02 -12.00 -1.89
C GLY A 154 10.31 -12.14 -1.07
N LEU A 155 11.03 -13.25 -1.23
CA LEU A 155 12.33 -13.46 -0.60
C LEU A 155 13.41 -12.51 -1.13
N ALA A 156 13.46 -12.28 -2.45
CA ALA A 156 14.40 -11.37 -3.07
C ALA A 156 14.22 -9.94 -2.56
N VAL A 157 12.98 -9.46 -2.43
CA VAL A 157 12.69 -8.13 -1.85
C VAL A 157 13.19 -8.08 -0.40
N GLN A 158 12.89 -9.10 0.42
CA GLN A 158 13.36 -9.14 1.80
C GLN A 158 14.89 -9.16 1.92
N SER A 159 15.57 -9.88 1.02
CA SER A 159 17.03 -9.94 0.96
C SER A 159 17.63 -8.60 0.53
N ALA A 160 17.06 -7.93 -0.48
CA ALA A 160 17.47 -6.60 -0.89
C ALA A 160 17.32 -5.59 0.25
N CYS A 161 16.16 -5.53 0.92
CA CYS A 161 15.96 -4.65 2.07
C CYS A 161 16.92 -4.96 3.24
N ARG A 162 17.32 -6.22 3.43
CA ARG A 162 18.31 -6.59 4.45
C ARG A 162 19.68 -6.06 4.08
N TYR A 163 20.14 -6.28 2.85
CA TYR A 163 21.41 -5.80 2.36
C TYR A 163 21.58 -4.28 2.57
N TYR A 164 20.59 -3.49 2.16
CA TYR A 164 20.68 -2.03 2.32
C TYR A 164 20.53 -1.55 3.76
N LYS A 165 19.81 -2.28 4.62
CA LYS A 165 19.80 -1.98 6.06
C LYS A 165 21.18 -2.17 6.67
N ASP A 166 21.87 -3.24 6.29
CA ASP A 166 23.19 -3.57 6.80
C ASP A 166 24.27 -2.61 6.23
N LEU A 167 24.09 -2.16 4.98
CA LEU A 167 24.97 -1.18 4.33
C LEU A 167 24.87 0.23 4.95
N GLY A 168 23.70 0.62 5.47
CA GLY A 168 23.45 1.95 6.01
C GLY A 168 23.17 3.01 4.93
N ASN A 169 23.36 4.30 5.28
CA ASN A 169 23.15 5.46 4.41
C ASN A 169 21.77 5.49 3.73
N TRP A 170 20.71 5.49 4.55
CA TRP A 170 19.34 5.36 4.06
C TRP A 170 18.87 6.53 3.18
N GLU A 171 19.46 7.72 3.30
CA GLU A 171 19.12 8.92 2.52
C GLU A 171 19.42 8.78 1.02
N THR A 172 20.47 8.04 0.68
CA THR A 172 20.96 7.93 -0.71
C THR A 172 20.69 6.56 -1.30
N ASN A 173 20.80 5.50 -0.49
CA ASN A 173 20.74 4.13 -0.96
C ASN A 173 19.33 3.64 -1.32
N TRP A 174 18.27 4.37 -0.94
CA TRP A 174 16.90 3.95 -1.26
C TRP A 174 16.64 3.94 -2.77
N LYS A 175 17.35 4.78 -3.54
CA LYS A 175 17.29 4.80 -5.02
C LYS A 175 17.84 3.50 -5.60
N ASN A 176 18.98 3.05 -5.09
CA ASN A 176 19.57 1.77 -5.49
C ASN A 176 18.67 0.59 -5.10
N LEU A 177 18.07 0.62 -3.89
CA LEU A 177 17.08 -0.38 -3.48
C LEU A 177 15.85 -0.39 -4.41
N ARG A 178 15.37 0.78 -4.83
CA ARG A 178 14.24 0.91 -5.76
C ARG A 178 14.53 0.26 -7.11
N GLU A 179 15.71 0.51 -7.67
CA GLU A 179 16.17 -0.14 -8.91
C GLU A 179 16.29 -1.65 -8.76
N ASP A 180 16.88 -2.11 -7.65
CA ASP A 180 17.04 -3.53 -7.39
C ASP A 180 15.68 -4.24 -7.29
N ILE A 181 14.69 -3.64 -6.61
CA ILE A 181 13.32 -4.17 -6.54
C ILE A 181 12.68 -4.24 -7.93
N LYS A 182 12.87 -3.22 -8.77
CA LYS A 182 12.39 -3.22 -10.17
C LYS A 182 13.08 -4.30 -11.02
N ASN A 183 14.31 -4.68 -10.67
CA ASN A 183 15.08 -5.72 -11.37
C ASN A 183 14.72 -7.16 -10.96
N ILE A 184 14.09 -7.36 -9.79
CA ILE A 184 13.73 -8.69 -9.26
C ILE A 184 12.96 -9.58 -10.26
N PRO A 185 11.95 -9.09 -11.01
CA PRO A 185 11.28 -9.91 -12.03
C PRO A 185 12.27 -10.44 -13.05
N PHE A 186 13.09 -9.58 -13.63
CA PHE A 186 14.03 -9.97 -14.67
C PHE A 186 14.98 -11.04 -14.15
N HIS A 187 15.57 -10.82 -12.97
CA HIS A 187 16.45 -11.79 -12.32
C HIS A 187 15.77 -13.16 -12.09
N ILE A 188 14.54 -13.18 -11.58
CA ILE A 188 13.84 -14.43 -11.23
C ILE A 188 13.31 -15.17 -12.47
N PHE A 189 13.07 -14.46 -13.56
CA PHE A 189 12.58 -15.01 -14.83
C PHE A 189 13.70 -15.23 -15.86
N GLY A 190 14.97 -15.25 -15.42
CA GLY A 190 16.12 -15.70 -16.23
C GLY A 190 16.87 -14.60 -16.98
N ARG A 191 16.46 -13.33 -16.88
CA ARG A 191 17.14 -12.19 -17.52
C ARG A 191 18.09 -11.49 -16.56
N HIS A 192 19.40 -11.60 -16.82
CA HIS A 192 20.44 -11.18 -15.89
C HIS A 192 21.22 -9.91 -16.28
N ASN A 193 20.78 -9.18 -17.32
CA ASN A 193 21.51 -8.03 -17.89
C ASN A 193 21.77 -6.89 -16.90
N SER A 194 20.90 -6.72 -15.92
CA SER A 194 20.96 -5.63 -14.93
C SER A 194 21.22 -6.14 -13.51
N CYS A 195 21.68 -7.39 -13.36
CA CYS A 195 22.04 -7.94 -12.04
C CYS A 195 23.36 -7.33 -11.56
N LYS A 196 23.32 -6.60 -10.43
CA LYS A 196 24.52 -6.01 -9.83
C LYS A 196 25.39 -7.09 -9.17
N SER A 197 26.71 -6.85 -9.14
CA SER A 197 27.73 -7.83 -8.72
C SER A 197 27.58 -8.31 -7.27
N TYR A 198 27.13 -7.43 -6.36
CA TYR A 198 26.98 -7.72 -4.94
C TYR A 198 25.86 -8.71 -4.60
N PHE A 199 24.96 -9.03 -5.54
CA PHE A 199 23.99 -10.12 -5.36
C PHE A 199 24.49 -11.50 -5.81
N GLN A 200 25.69 -11.59 -6.39
CA GLN A 200 26.37 -12.85 -6.76
C GLN A 200 25.42 -13.87 -7.43
N CYS A 201 24.91 -13.50 -8.62
CA CYS A 201 23.94 -14.30 -9.36
C CYS A 201 24.54 -15.64 -9.85
N SER A 202 24.43 -16.67 -9.02
CA SER A 202 24.97 -18.02 -9.24
C SER A 202 24.17 -18.87 -10.25
N LEU A 203 23.05 -18.33 -10.74
CA LEU A 203 22.14 -18.93 -11.71
C LEU A 203 22.25 -18.30 -13.12
N LYS A 204 23.24 -17.42 -13.33
CA LYS A 204 23.51 -16.86 -14.66
C LYS A 204 23.67 -18.03 -15.66
N ASP A 205 22.93 -17.97 -16.75
CA ASP A 205 22.94 -18.96 -17.85
C ASP A 205 22.38 -20.36 -17.53
N LYS A 206 21.77 -20.56 -16.34
CA LYS A 206 21.16 -21.86 -15.93
C LYS A 206 19.64 -21.92 -16.05
N GLU A 207 18.98 -20.78 -16.21
CA GLU A 207 17.52 -20.70 -16.37
C GLU A 207 17.17 -20.05 -17.72
N PRO A 208 16.18 -20.58 -18.46
CA PRO A 208 15.76 -19.96 -19.71
C PRO A 208 15.15 -18.57 -19.45
N ASP A 209 15.45 -17.61 -20.34
CA ASP A 209 14.85 -16.27 -20.28
C ASP A 209 13.37 -16.34 -20.69
N ILE A 210 12.51 -16.32 -19.67
CA ILE A 210 11.06 -16.23 -19.79
C ILE A 210 10.55 -14.85 -19.31
N SER A 211 11.43 -13.84 -19.26
CA SER A 211 11.11 -12.50 -18.77
C SER A 211 10.06 -11.79 -19.63
N ARG A 212 9.97 -12.09 -20.93
CA ARG A 212 8.90 -11.56 -21.81
C ARG A 212 7.51 -12.01 -21.36
N GLN A 213 7.38 -13.23 -20.85
CA GLN A 213 6.12 -13.76 -20.30
C GLN A 213 5.80 -13.11 -18.93
N SER A 214 6.82 -12.65 -18.18
CA SER A 214 6.61 -11.92 -16.92
C SER A 214 5.79 -10.63 -17.07
N HIS A 215 5.82 -10.05 -18.27
CA HIS A 215 5.11 -8.82 -18.59
C HIS A 215 3.58 -9.00 -18.62
N CYS A 216 3.09 -10.21 -18.96
CA CYS A 216 1.67 -10.54 -19.06
C CYS A 216 0.98 -10.71 -17.69
N PHE A 217 1.73 -10.99 -16.62
CA PHE A 217 1.15 -11.38 -15.32
C PHE A 217 0.77 -10.22 -14.40
N GLY A 218 1.15 -8.97 -14.70
CA GLY A 218 1.00 -7.86 -13.76
C GLY A 218 1.91 -7.94 -12.53
N THR A 219 2.89 -8.86 -12.53
CA THR A 219 3.93 -8.98 -11.49
C THR A 219 4.78 -7.71 -11.40
N ARG A 220 5.05 -7.08 -12.56
CA ARG A 220 5.75 -5.79 -12.64
C ARG A 220 4.98 -4.69 -11.91
N ASP A 221 3.68 -4.53 -12.20
CA ASP A 221 2.81 -3.56 -11.50
C ASP A 221 2.78 -3.78 -9.97
N ALA A 222 2.85 -5.04 -9.52
CA ALA A 222 2.88 -5.36 -8.10
C ALA A 222 4.21 -4.95 -7.45
N LEU A 223 5.34 -5.16 -8.13
CA LEU A 223 6.67 -4.80 -7.66
C LEU A 223 6.98 -3.32 -7.81
N ASP A 224 6.47 -2.63 -8.82
CA ASP A 224 6.60 -1.18 -8.97
C ASP A 224 5.96 -0.46 -7.78
N ARG A 225 4.81 -0.96 -7.29
CA ARG A 225 4.18 -0.45 -6.06
C ARG A 225 5.00 -0.73 -4.79
N VAL A 226 5.86 -1.74 -4.80
CA VAL A 226 6.77 -2.03 -3.67
C VAL A 226 8.02 -1.16 -3.80
N ALA A 227 8.52 -0.98 -5.02
CA ALA A 227 9.65 -0.12 -5.34
C ALA A 227 9.36 1.36 -5.02
N SER A 228 8.12 1.83 -5.22
CA SER A 228 7.70 3.17 -4.80
C SER A 228 7.77 3.38 -3.28
N LEU A 229 7.84 2.30 -2.49
CA LEU A 229 7.99 2.34 -1.03
C LEU A 229 9.44 2.15 -0.58
N ALA A 230 10.42 2.15 -1.50
CA ALA A 230 11.83 1.87 -1.19
C ALA A 230 12.40 2.77 -0.09
N ASN A 231 12.07 4.08 -0.10
CA ASN A 231 12.50 5.03 0.94
C ASN A 231 12.02 4.62 2.35
N SER A 232 10.84 4.02 2.44
CA SER A 232 10.36 3.45 3.70
C SER A 232 10.99 2.08 4.00
N LEU A 233 11.14 1.23 2.98
CA LEU A 233 11.57 -0.15 3.14
C LEU A 233 13.05 -0.31 3.48
N ILE A 234 13.89 0.69 3.15
CA ILE A 234 15.32 0.69 3.44
C ILE A 234 15.62 0.54 4.93
N ARG A 235 14.76 1.11 5.79
CA ARG A 235 14.89 0.99 7.25
C ARG A 235 14.49 -0.40 7.76
N ARG A 236 13.76 -1.18 6.95
CA ARG A 236 13.31 -2.55 7.24
C ARG A 236 12.59 -2.68 8.59
N GLU A 237 11.77 -1.69 8.94
CA GLU A 237 11.01 -1.67 10.19
C GLU A 237 9.69 -2.44 10.10
N ASN A 238 9.20 -2.92 11.24
CA ASN A 238 7.94 -3.65 11.32
C ASN A 238 7.17 -3.34 12.61
N SER A 239 5.86 -3.52 12.54
CA SER A 239 4.92 -3.29 13.65
C SER A 239 4.64 -4.54 14.49
N ASN A 240 5.41 -5.63 14.35
CA ASN A 240 5.11 -6.90 15.04
C ASN A 240 5.15 -6.76 16.56
N ILE A 241 5.96 -5.85 17.09
CA ILE A 241 6.05 -5.64 18.54
C ILE A 241 4.71 -5.19 19.15
N VAL A 242 3.94 -4.40 18.39
CA VAL A 242 2.58 -3.98 18.77
C VAL A 242 1.66 -5.20 18.80
N GLU A 243 1.74 -6.08 17.80
CA GLU A 243 0.99 -7.35 17.81
C GLU A 243 1.38 -8.25 18.99
N CYS A 244 2.67 -8.30 19.34
CA CYS A 244 3.15 -9.02 20.53
C CYS A 244 2.58 -8.44 21.83
N PHE A 245 2.53 -7.11 21.96
CA PHE A 245 1.91 -6.45 23.10
C PHE A 245 0.43 -6.81 23.22
N PHE A 246 -0.34 -6.70 22.14
CA PHE A 246 -1.76 -7.07 22.16
C PHE A 246 -1.98 -8.56 22.41
N SER A 247 -1.04 -9.44 22.05
CA SER A 247 -1.07 -10.85 22.47
C SER A 247 -0.91 -11.03 23.98
N VAL A 248 -0.15 -10.16 24.65
CA VAL A 248 -0.07 -10.11 26.12
C VAL A 248 -1.36 -9.57 26.71
N CYS A 249 -1.90 -8.45 26.20
CA CYS A 249 -3.19 -7.91 26.62
C CYS A 249 -4.29 -8.97 26.53
N ALA A 250 -4.35 -9.72 25.43
CA ALA A 250 -5.31 -10.80 25.25
C ALA A 250 -5.24 -11.88 26.36
N LYS A 251 -4.07 -12.12 26.97
CA LYS A 251 -3.95 -13.06 28.11
C LYS A 251 -4.57 -12.50 29.38
N TYR A 252 -4.33 -11.22 29.68
CA TYR A 252 -4.92 -10.53 30.84
C TYR A 252 -6.43 -10.35 30.70
N LEU A 253 -6.92 -10.27 29.45
CA LEU A 253 -8.33 -10.19 29.09
C LEU A 253 -9.02 -11.55 28.94
N GLU A 254 -8.35 -12.69 29.21
CA GLU A 254 -8.88 -14.05 29.00
C GLU A 254 -9.36 -14.34 27.56
N GLY A 255 -8.77 -13.65 26.58
CA GLY A 255 -9.12 -13.73 25.17
C GLY A 255 -10.52 -13.20 24.86
N LYS A 256 -11.08 -13.60 23.71
CA LYS A 256 -12.44 -13.22 23.31
C LYS A 256 -13.55 -14.03 24.01
N ARG A 257 -13.19 -14.92 24.95
CA ARG A 257 -14.13 -15.90 25.55
C ARG A 257 -15.07 -15.28 26.58
N LYS A 258 -14.63 -14.23 27.27
CA LYS A 258 -15.45 -13.49 28.24
C LYS A 258 -15.38 -12.01 27.91
N ASN A 259 -16.54 -11.35 27.88
CA ASN A 259 -16.60 -9.89 27.76
C ASN A 259 -16.28 -9.26 29.13
N LEU A 260 -14.99 -9.25 29.47
CA LEU A 260 -14.46 -8.60 30.68
C LEU A 260 -14.31 -7.08 30.52
N GLY A 261 -14.66 -6.53 29.34
CA GLY A 261 -14.48 -5.12 28.98
C GLY A 261 -15.50 -4.15 29.54
N ALA A 262 -16.46 -4.62 30.33
CA ALA A 262 -17.66 -3.85 30.65
C ALA A 262 -17.53 -2.92 31.88
N GLY A 263 -16.33 -2.43 32.21
CA GLY A 263 -16.09 -1.50 33.33
C GLY A 263 -14.62 -1.27 33.68
N PHE A 264 -14.36 -0.64 34.84
CA PHE A 264 -13.03 -0.30 35.40
C PHE A 264 -11.97 -1.41 35.26
N LEU A 265 -12.39 -2.67 35.44
CA LEU A 265 -11.50 -3.84 35.34
C LEU A 265 -10.83 -4.00 33.98
N TYR A 266 -11.39 -3.44 32.91
CA TYR A 266 -10.77 -3.48 31.59
C TYR A 266 -9.48 -2.67 31.57
N HIS A 267 -9.56 -1.43 32.04
CA HIS A 267 -8.44 -0.51 32.15
C HIS A 267 -7.32 -1.11 33.01
N GLU A 268 -7.67 -1.61 34.20
CA GLU A 268 -6.71 -2.26 35.11
C GLU A 268 -5.99 -3.45 34.47
N ARG A 269 -6.69 -4.25 33.66
CA ARG A 269 -6.09 -5.40 32.97
C ARG A 269 -5.13 -4.97 31.86
N ILE A 270 -5.44 -3.91 31.13
CA ILE A 270 -4.55 -3.35 30.11
C ILE A 270 -3.34 -2.68 30.78
N ALA A 271 -3.54 -1.95 31.88
CA ALA A 271 -2.45 -1.37 32.68
C ALA A 271 -1.52 -2.47 33.22
N ALA A 272 -2.08 -3.55 33.80
CA ALA A 272 -1.32 -4.71 34.25
C ALA A 272 -0.57 -5.40 33.10
N ALA A 273 -1.19 -5.52 31.91
CA ALA A 273 -0.53 -6.06 30.73
C ALA A 273 0.63 -5.17 30.26
N THR A 274 0.47 -3.85 30.33
CA THR A 274 1.48 -2.84 29.97
C THR A 274 2.69 -2.91 30.90
N LEU A 275 2.46 -2.93 32.21
CA LEU A 275 3.50 -3.13 33.22
C LEU A 275 4.23 -4.46 33.01
N SER A 276 3.49 -5.53 32.74
CA SER A 276 4.04 -6.85 32.45
C SER A 276 4.87 -6.90 31.16
N PHE A 277 4.48 -6.13 30.14
CA PHE A 277 5.22 -6.06 28.89
C PHE A 277 6.53 -5.27 29.07
N ASN A 278 6.46 -4.10 29.72
CA ASN A 278 7.62 -3.22 29.93
C ASN A 278 8.62 -3.77 30.95
N ASN A 279 8.13 -4.31 32.07
CA ASN A 279 8.94 -4.69 33.23
C ASN A 279 9.02 -6.22 33.43
N SER A 280 8.40 -7.01 32.55
CA SER A 280 8.26 -8.48 32.56
C SER A 280 7.20 -9.07 33.49
N LYS A 281 6.87 -10.36 33.29
CA LYS A 281 5.89 -11.14 34.09
C LYS A 281 6.03 -11.05 35.63
N PHE A 282 7.17 -10.62 36.15
CA PHE A 282 7.46 -10.56 37.60
C PHE A 282 7.58 -9.14 38.13
N TRP A 283 7.06 -8.16 37.39
CA TRP A 283 6.95 -6.76 37.80
C TRP A 283 6.31 -6.59 39.18
N VAL A 284 5.38 -7.48 39.55
CA VAL A 284 4.70 -7.47 40.87
C VAL A 284 5.70 -7.64 42.02
N GLY A 285 6.76 -8.43 41.83
CA GLY A 285 7.80 -8.58 42.86
C GLY A 285 8.67 -7.34 43.02
N ASP A 286 8.97 -6.66 41.92
CA ASP A 286 9.71 -5.40 41.97
C ASP A 286 8.85 -4.29 42.56
N LEU A 287 7.58 -4.22 42.19
CA LEU A 287 6.59 -3.31 42.77
C LEU A 287 6.38 -3.57 44.25
N PHE A 288 6.28 -4.84 44.67
CA PHE A 288 6.16 -5.20 46.08
C PHE A 288 7.40 -4.73 46.87
N LYS A 289 8.60 -4.92 46.30
CA LYS A 289 9.82 -4.42 46.93
C LYS A 289 9.87 -2.89 47.01
N MET A 290 9.37 -2.20 45.99
CA MET A 290 9.31 -0.73 45.97
C MET A 290 8.31 -0.20 47.01
N ASN A 291 7.09 -0.76 47.06
CA ASN A 291 6.03 -0.25 47.92
C ASN A 291 6.24 -0.60 49.40
N TYR A 292 6.77 -1.79 49.70
CA TYR A 292 6.88 -2.29 51.07
C TYR A 292 8.32 -2.29 51.60
N LEU A 293 9.31 -1.90 50.79
CA LEU A 293 10.75 -1.95 51.09
C LEU A 293 11.23 -3.35 51.55
N LYS A 294 10.45 -4.39 51.27
CA LYS A 294 10.69 -5.77 51.68
C LYS A 294 10.85 -6.67 50.46
N SER A 295 11.77 -7.61 50.56
CA SER A 295 11.96 -8.61 49.51
C SER A 295 10.69 -9.48 49.35
N PRO A 296 10.23 -9.72 48.12
CA PRO A 296 9.19 -10.72 47.85
C PRO A 296 9.63 -12.11 48.30
N CYS A 297 8.66 -13.01 48.50
CA CYS A 297 8.94 -14.39 48.88
C CYS A 297 9.90 -15.07 47.88
N ALA A 298 10.66 -16.07 48.36
CA ALA A 298 11.70 -16.75 47.59
C ALA A 298 11.18 -17.32 46.24
N ARG A 299 9.92 -17.78 46.22
CA ARG A 299 9.25 -18.29 45.02
C ARG A 299 9.17 -17.24 43.91
N TRP A 300 8.84 -16.00 44.23
CA TRP A 300 8.74 -14.91 43.25
C TRP A 300 10.13 -14.53 42.70
N LYS A 301 11.16 -14.56 43.55
CA LYS A 301 12.56 -14.34 43.13
C LYS A 301 13.05 -15.43 42.16
N GLN A 302 12.79 -16.70 42.47
CA GLN A 302 13.16 -17.83 41.59
C GLN A 302 12.47 -17.75 40.23
N GLU A 303 11.17 -17.45 40.21
CA GLU A 303 10.41 -17.31 38.97
C GLU A 303 10.87 -16.11 38.12
N LYS A 304 11.24 -14.98 38.75
CA LYS A 304 11.90 -13.84 38.07
C LYS A 304 13.19 -14.26 37.36
N MET A 305 14.06 -15.01 38.05
CA MET A 305 15.30 -15.53 37.46
C MET A 305 15.02 -16.52 36.32
N ARG A 306 14.08 -17.46 36.49
CA ARG A 306 13.68 -18.42 35.44
C ARG A 306 13.17 -17.72 34.18
N SER A 307 12.35 -16.70 34.33
CA SER A 307 11.82 -15.92 33.20
C SER A 307 12.88 -15.10 32.47
N THR A 308 13.82 -14.51 33.21
CA THR A 308 14.97 -13.81 32.62
C THR A 308 15.82 -14.78 31.79
N ARG A 309 16.12 -15.96 32.32
CA ARG A 309 16.80 -17.05 31.58
C ARG A 309 16.00 -17.52 30.37
N PHE A 310 14.68 -17.65 30.48
CA PHE A 310 13.81 -18.08 29.39
C PHE A 310 13.74 -17.04 28.27
N ARG A 311 13.65 -15.74 28.58
CA ARG A 311 13.70 -14.65 27.59
C ARG A 311 15.02 -14.61 26.84
N ASN A 312 16.14 -14.79 27.55
CA ASN A 312 17.46 -14.90 26.93
C ASN A 312 17.57 -16.14 26.02
N LYS A 313 16.79 -17.21 26.28
CA LYS A 313 16.68 -18.39 25.40
C LYS A 313 15.69 -18.21 24.22
N ILE A 314 14.58 -17.48 24.38
CA ILE A 314 13.52 -17.33 23.37
C ILE A 314 14.00 -16.60 22.11
N SER A 315 15.03 -15.73 22.21
CA SER A 315 15.60 -15.03 21.04
C SER A 315 16.04 -15.98 19.91
N LYS A 316 16.17 -17.30 20.18
CA LYS A 316 16.63 -18.32 19.23
C LYS A 316 15.52 -19.20 18.62
N LYS A 317 14.24 -19.07 18.97
CA LYS A 317 13.16 -19.90 18.39
C LYS A 317 12.49 -19.24 17.20
N LYS A 318 12.38 -19.98 16.08
CA LYS A 318 11.59 -19.56 14.90
C LYS A 318 10.10 -19.42 15.30
N PRO A 319 9.42 -18.32 14.90
CA PRO A 319 8.00 -18.14 15.19
C PRO A 319 7.16 -19.24 14.51
N ARG A 320 6.16 -19.77 15.22
CA ARG A 320 5.15 -20.65 14.62
C ARG A 320 4.27 -19.83 13.67
N MET A 321 4.15 -20.28 12.42
CA MET A 321 3.16 -19.75 11.49
C MET A 321 1.77 -20.30 11.87
N LEU A 322 0.91 -19.43 12.39
CA LEU A 322 -0.52 -19.69 12.48
C LEU A 322 -1.19 -19.04 11.26
N SER A 323 -1.78 -19.86 10.37
CA SER A 323 -2.63 -19.37 9.29
C SER A 323 -4.07 -19.35 9.76
N PHE A 324 -4.67 -18.15 9.79
CA PHE A 324 -6.11 -18.02 9.98
C PHE A 324 -6.81 -17.99 8.61
N PRO A 325 -7.99 -18.62 8.48
CA PRO A 325 -8.77 -18.56 7.25
C PRO A 325 -9.24 -17.12 6.97
N PHE A 326 -9.19 -16.75 5.70
CA PHE A 326 -9.48 -15.41 5.21
C PHE A 326 -11.00 -15.23 5.09
N LEU A 327 -11.62 -14.40 5.93
CA LEU A 327 -12.99 -13.94 5.71
C LEU A 327 -12.97 -12.84 4.64
N LYS A 328 -13.93 -12.87 3.72
CA LYS A 328 -14.06 -11.88 2.64
C LYS A 328 -14.25 -10.47 3.24
N ALA A 329 -13.44 -9.51 2.77
CA ALA A 329 -13.47 -8.13 3.23
C ALA A 329 -14.73 -7.39 2.75
N GLY A 330 -15.43 -6.73 3.67
CA GLY A 330 -16.39 -5.67 3.34
C GLY A 330 -15.66 -4.38 2.96
N ARG A 331 -16.31 -3.49 2.21
CA ARG A 331 -15.76 -2.15 1.89
C ARG A 331 -15.64 -1.33 3.20
N GLY A 332 -14.57 -0.53 3.33
CA GLY A 332 -14.40 0.41 4.45
C GLY A 332 -15.48 1.48 4.46
N ASP A 333 -15.77 2.03 5.64
CA ASP A 333 -16.72 3.14 5.84
C ASP A 333 -16.02 4.51 5.76
N GLU A 334 -16.79 5.59 5.80
CA GLU A 334 -16.33 6.98 5.71
C GLU A 334 -15.29 7.36 6.78
N ASN A 335 -15.31 6.69 7.92
CA ASN A 335 -14.40 6.92 9.05
C ASN A 335 -13.11 6.10 8.95
N TYR A 336 -13.08 5.12 8.04
CA TYR A 336 -11.88 4.48 7.51
C TYR A 336 -11.30 5.27 6.31
N GLY A 337 -11.83 6.47 6.04
CA GLY A 337 -11.45 7.36 4.95
C GLY A 337 -12.12 6.94 3.64
N THR A 338 -12.99 7.78 3.10
CA THR A 338 -13.61 7.61 1.78
C THR A 338 -12.62 7.73 0.62
N ASP A 339 -11.49 8.41 0.82
CA ASP A 339 -10.34 8.45 -0.09
C ASP A 339 -9.05 8.54 0.77
N PRO A 340 -8.47 7.40 1.19
CA PRO A 340 -7.26 7.38 2.00
C PRO A 340 -6.04 7.87 1.19
N ASP A 341 -5.72 9.16 1.28
CA ASP A 341 -4.56 9.72 0.59
C ASP A 341 -3.25 9.18 1.16
N ARG A 342 -2.33 8.82 0.25
CA ARG A 342 -0.96 8.50 0.63
C ARG A 342 -0.27 9.80 1.04
N PRO A 343 0.67 9.77 2.01
CA PRO A 343 1.55 10.91 2.23
C PRO A 343 2.12 11.38 0.89
N ASP A 344 2.10 12.69 0.68
CA ASP A 344 2.75 13.29 -0.48
C ASP A 344 4.21 12.82 -0.52
N LEU A 345 4.66 12.50 -1.73
CA LEU A 345 6.06 12.26 -1.97
C LEU A 345 6.83 13.54 -1.60
N ASN A 346 7.99 13.41 -0.96
CA ASN A 346 8.86 14.57 -0.83
C ASN A 346 9.23 15.11 -2.23
N GLU A 347 9.61 16.37 -2.33
CA GLU A 347 9.84 17.04 -3.62
C GLU A 347 10.86 16.29 -4.49
N GLU A 348 11.92 15.76 -3.87
CA GLU A 348 12.94 14.95 -4.56
C GLU A 348 12.38 13.65 -5.14
N MET A 349 11.61 12.87 -4.35
CA MET A 349 10.98 11.63 -4.82
C MET A 349 9.92 11.93 -5.87
N LEU A 350 9.16 13.02 -5.71
CA LEU A 350 8.17 13.44 -6.69
C LEU A 350 8.85 13.73 -8.03
N LYS A 351 9.93 14.53 -8.02
CA LYS A 351 10.71 14.85 -9.23
C LYS A 351 11.27 13.58 -9.89
N GLU A 352 11.81 12.65 -9.12
CA GLU A 352 12.31 11.38 -9.67
C GLU A 352 11.22 10.48 -10.25
N GLU A 353 10.04 10.42 -9.62
CA GLU A 353 8.89 9.70 -10.17
C GLU A 353 8.40 10.35 -11.47
N MET A 354 8.30 11.69 -11.49
CA MET A 354 7.96 12.44 -12.71
C MET A 354 8.95 12.17 -13.84
N ASP A 355 10.25 12.23 -13.55
CA ASP A 355 11.29 11.98 -14.55
C ASP A 355 11.31 10.51 -15.00
N SER A 356 11.03 9.57 -14.09
CA SER A 356 10.86 8.15 -14.44
C SER A 356 9.67 7.93 -15.37
N ILE A 357 8.55 8.63 -15.14
CA ILE A 357 7.35 8.56 -15.99
C ILE A 357 7.64 9.20 -17.35
N ARG A 358 8.26 10.38 -17.37
CA ARG A 358 8.66 11.06 -18.61
C ARG A 358 9.50 10.13 -19.48
N ARG A 359 10.58 9.56 -18.94
CA ARG A 359 11.43 8.57 -19.64
C ARG A 359 10.66 7.36 -20.16
N ALA A 360 9.67 6.88 -19.41
CA ALA A 360 8.88 5.71 -19.81
C ALA A 360 7.88 5.99 -20.94
N VAL A 361 7.52 7.26 -21.14
CA VAL A 361 6.47 7.67 -22.09
C VAL A 361 7.07 8.34 -23.34
N THR A 362 8.28 8.90 -23.25
CA THR A 362 9.08 9.36 -24.40
C THR A 362 9.31 8.22 -25.40
N VAL A 363 9.23 8.56 -26.69
CA VAL A 363 9.42 7.62 -27.80
C VAL A 363 10.38 8.24 -28.82
N ASP A 364 11.14 7.39 -29.51
CA ASP A 364 11.88 7.77 -30.71
C ASP A 364 10.99 7.68 -31.95
N LYS A 365 11.53 8.11 -33.11
CA LYS A 365 10.80 8.16 -34.37
C LYS A 365 10.40 6.76 -34.86
N GLU A 366 11.28 5.78 -34.69
CA GLU A 366 11.01 4.39 -35.06
C GLU A 366 9.86 3.81 -34.23
N ARG A 367 9.90 4.00 -32.90
CA ARG A 367 8.84 3.53 -32.01
C ARG A 367 7.51 4.26 -32.24
N GLN A 368 7.55 5.55 -32.57
CA GLN A 368 6.36 6.32 -32.94
C GLN A 368 5.68 5.69 -34.17
N GLN A 369 6.46 5.33 -35.20
CA GLN A 369 5.96 4.67 -36.41
C GLN A 369 5.39 3.28 -36.10
N GLU A 370 6.08 2.47 -35.29
CA GLU A 370 5.56 1.16 -34.85
C GLU A 370 4.22 1.30 -34.11
N ILE A 371 4.10 2.28 -33.23
CA ILE A 371 2.84 2.56 -32.51
C ILE A 371 1.76 2.96 -33.51
N GLN A 372 2.04 3.83 -34.46
CA GLN A 372 1.07 4.28 -35.46
C GLN A 372 0.56 3.10 -36.31
N ILE A 373 1.45 2.24 -36.80
CA ILE A 373 1.07 1.07 -37.60
C ILE A 373 0.30 0.04 -36.77
N SER A 374 0.78 -0.29 -35.57
CA SER A 374 0.12 -1.29 -34.70
C SER A 374 -1.23 -0.85 -34.15
N THR A 375 -1.58 0.44 -34.29
CA THR A 375 -2.80 1.02 -33.74
C THR A 375 -3.75 1.58 -34.82
N LEU A 376 -3.56 1.18 -36.08
CA LEU A 376 -4.43 1.56 -37.21
C LEU A 376 -5.92 1.24 -36.99
N GLY A 377 -6.22 0.17 -36.26
CA GLY A 377 -7.61 -0.20 -35.91
C GLY A 377 -8.28 0.72 -34.87
N GLN A 378 -7.59 1.76 -34.40
CA GLN A 378 -8.08 2.77 -33.45
C GLN A 378 -8.89 2.18 -32.29
N SER A 379 -10.16 2.56 -32.15
CA SER A 379 -11.06 2.14 -31.07
C SER A 379 -11.29 0.63 -31.00
N ASN A 380 -11.16 -0.08 -32.12
CA ASN A 380 -11.30 -1.53 -32.20
C ASN A 380 -10.00 -2.28 -31.84
N CYS A 381 -8.91 -1.56 -31.57
CA CYS A 381 -7.61 -2.12 -31.23
C CYS A 381 -7.29 -1.97 -29.74
N GLU A 382 -7.09 -3.08 -29.03
CA GLU A 382 -6.73 -3.04 -27.60
C GLU A 382 -5.38 -2.33 -27.37
N ILE A 383 -4.43 -2.47 -28.30
CA ILE A 383 -3.11 -1.82 -28.24
C ILE A 383 -3.26 -0.30 -28.27
N TRP A 384 -4.16 0.23 -29.09
CA TRP A 384 -4.47 1.67 -29.15
C TRP A 384 -4.99 2.18 -27.81
N GLY A 385 -5.90 1.44 -27.16
CA GLY A 385 -6.40 1.76 -25.82
C GLY A 385 -5.30 1.73 -24.74
N ARG A 386 -4.36 0.79 -24.83
CA ARG A 386 -3.21 0.69 -23.92
C ARG A 386 -2.22 1.83 -24.07
N GLU A 387 -1.92 2.25 -25.31
CA GLU A 387 -1.02 3.37 -25.57
C GLU A 387 -1.64 4.73 -25.25
N ARG A 388 -2.96 4.90 -25.48
CA ARG A 388 -3.70 6.09 -25.05
C ARG A 388 -3.74 6.25 -23.54
N ARG A 389 -3.83 5.16 -22.77
CA ARG A 389 -3.85 5.23 -21.29
C ARG A 389 -2.60 5.88 -20.69
N LYS A 390 -1.48 5.86 -21.40
CA LYS A 390 -0.22 6.44 -20.94
C LYS A 390 -0.13 7.95 -21.22
N ARG A 391 -1.07 8.54 -21.97
CA ARG A 391 -0.90 9.84 -22.64
C ARG A 391 -2.16 10.70 -22.58
N LEU A 392 -1.96 12.00 -22.66
CA LEU A 392 -3.03 12.98 -22.85
C LEU A 392 -3.33 13.11 -24.35
N THR A 393 -4.57 12.83 -24.72
CA THR A 393 -5.03 12.88 -26.11
C THR A 393 -5.68 14.20 -26.45
N ALA A 394 -5.63 14.62 -27.72
CA ALA A 394 -6.27 15.85 -28.21
C ALA A 394 -7.74 16.00 -27.78
N SER A 395 -8.50 14.90 -27.74
CA SER A 395 -9.90 14.89 -27.27
C SER A 395 -10.10 15.39 -25.84
N ASN A 396 -9.06 15.34 -25.00
CA ASN A 396 -9.10 15.81 -23.62
C ASN A 396 -8.45 17.18 -23.44
N ALA A 397 -7.75 17.72 -24.45
CA ALA A 397 -6.96 18.93 -24.34
C ALA A 397 -7.80 20.15 -23.92
N LYS A 398 -8.93 20.41 -24.61
CA LYS A 398 -9.83 21.53 -24.28
C LYS A 398 -10.29 21.45 -22.82
N ARG A 399 -10.73 20.27 -22.39
CA ARG A 399 -11.23 20.04 -21.03
C ARG A 399 -10.17 20.30 -19.96
N ILE A 400 -8.92 19.91 -20.22
CA ILE A 400 -7.80 20.13 -19.30
C ILE A 400 -7.43 21.62 -19.28
N CYS A 401 -7.30 22.25 -20.45
CA CYS A 401 -6.90 23.66 -20.54
C CYS A 401 -7.96 24.65 -20.05
N SER A 402 -9.25 24.29 -20.11
CA SER A 402 -10.35 25.14 -19.66
C SER A 402 -10.72 24.93 -18.19
N MET A 403 -9.94 24.14 -17.44
CA MET A 403 -10.23 23.83 -16.05
C MET A 403 -9.95 25.05 -15.17
N GLN A 404 -10.94 25.45 -14.37
CA GLN A 404 -10.77 26.53 -13.39
C GLN A 404 -10.20 25.95 -12.08
N ASP A 405 -9.51 26.78 -11.30
CA ASP A 405 -8.96 26.40 -9.99
C ASP A 405 -10.03 25.88 -9.00
N SER A 406 -11.30 26.27 -9.21
CA SER A 406 -12.46 25.82 -8.44
C SER A 406 -12.99 24.43 -8.84
N THR A 407 -12.52 23.85 -9.95
CA THR A 407 -13.00 22.56 -10.47
C THR A 407 -12.30 21.41 -9.77
N ASP A 408 -13.04 20.41 -9.27
CA ASP A 408 -12.46 19.20 -8.70
C ASP A 408 -11.62 18.43 -9.74
N ASN A 409 -10.30 18.51 -9.58
CA ASN A 409 -9.34 17.84 -10.44
C ASN A 409 -9.37 16.30 -10.27
N HIS A 410 -9.84 15.77 -9.12
CA HIS A 410 -9.87 14.34 -8.85
C HIS A 410 -10.88 13.62 -9.74
N ALA A 411 -12.07 14.20 -9.95
CA ALA A 411 -13.07 13.64 -10.86
C ALA A 411 -12.55 13.57 -12.31
N VAL A 412 -11.89 14.63 -12.78
CA VAL A 412 -11.30 14.69 -14.12
C VAL A 412 -10.18 13.66 -14.28
N LEU A 413 -9.26 13.58 -13.31
CA LEU A 413 -8.17 12.59 -13.32
C LEU A 413 -8.71 11.15 -13.27
N ARG A 414 -9.72 10.89 -12.44
CA ARG A 414 -10.41 9.58 -12.39
C ARG A 414 -10.97 9.21 -13.76
N GLN A 415 -11.62 10.14 -14.46
CA GLN A 415 -12.16 9.87 -15.80
C GLN A 415 -11.05 9.63 -16.84
N LEU A 416 -10.00 10.45 -16.85
CA LEU A 416 -8.84 10.29 -17.74
C LEU A 416 -8.16 8.92 -17.56
N LEU A 417 -8.07 8.44 -16.32
CA LEU A 417 -7.39 7.19 -15.97
C LEU A 417 -8.28 5.93 -16.10
N SER A 418 -9.60 6.07 -16.07
CA SER A 418 -10.54 4.94 -15.94
C SER A 418 -10.98 4.29 -17.26
N LEU A 419 -10.68 4.88 -18.42
CA LEU A 419 -11.13 4.38 -19.74
C LEU A 419 -12.61 4.01 -19.73
N THR A 420 -13.48 4.97 -19.45
CA THR A 420 -14.92 4.77 -19.67
C THR A 420 -15.17 4.71 -21.18
N GLU A 421 -15.64 3.56 -21.66
CA GLU A 421 -16.20 3.46 -23.00
C GLU A 421 -17.39 4.42 -23.08
N PHE A 422 -17.27 5.40 -23.97
CA PHE A 422 -18.33 6.36 -24.23
C PHE A 422 -19.01 5.94 -25.53
N SER A 423 -20.29 5.56 -25.42
CA SER A 423 -21.10 5.19 -26.57
C SER A 423 -22.46 5.87 -26.41
N ASN A 424 -22.81 6.68 -27.40
CA ASN A 424 -24.15 7.23 -27.57
C ASN A 424 -24.53 7.11 -29.04
N GLU A 425 -25.82 7.27 -29.36
CA GLU A 425 -26.33 7.10 -30.73
C GLU A 425 -25.61 8.01 -31.73
N ALA A 426 -25.28 9.24 -31.34
CA ALA A 426 -24.53 10.18 -32.18
C ALA A 426 -23.08 9.71 -32.47
N THR A 427 -22.40 9.10 -31.50
CA THR A 427 -21.05 8.56 -31.66
C THR A 427 -21.06 7.31 -32.53
N ILE A 428 -22.07 6.44 -32.37
CA ILE A 428 -22.27 5.27 -33.24
C ILE A 428 -22.51 5.73 -34.69
N TYR A 429 -23.37 6.74 -34.87
CA TYR A 429 -23.63 7.33 -36.18
C TYR A 429 -22.36 7.92 -36.81
N GLY A 430 -21.58 8.68 -36.03
CA GLY A 430 -20.30 9.24 -36.47
C GLY A 430 -19.33 8.15 -36.94
N ASN A 431 -19.09 7.13 -36.11
CA ASN A 431 -18.19 6.02 -36.45
C ASN A 431 -18.62 5.25 -37.71
N THR A 432 -19.93 5.10 -37.93
CA THR A 432 -20.45 4.35 -39.10
C THR A 432 -20.29 5.14 -40.40
N ASN A 433 -20.41 6.47 -40.34
CA ASN A 433 -20.38 7.34 -41.51
C ASN A 433 -19.00 7.94 -41.82
N GLU A 434 -18.02 7.76 -40.94
CA GLU A 434 -16.66 8.30 -41.09
C GLU A 434 -16.01 7.86 -42.41
N ALA A 435 -16.16 6.59 -42.78
CA ALA A 435 -15.63 6.06 -44.04
C ALA A 435 -16.27 6.72 -45.27
N VAL A 436 -17.58 6.94 -45.24
CA VAL A 436 -18.33 7.61 -46.32
C VAL A 436 -17.92 9.08 -46.44
N ALA A 437 -17.66 9.75 -45.32
CA ALA A 437 -17.17 11.13 -45.31
C ALA A 437 -15.76 11.24 -45.89
N ALA A 438 -14.87 10.30 -45.58
CA ALA A 438 -13.52 10.25 -46.14
C ALA A 438 -13.54 10.02 -47.67
N ASP A 439 -14.39 9.13 -48.16
CA ASP A 439 -14.57 8.87 -49.59
C ASP A 439 -15.05 10.14 -50.34
N LYS A 440 -16.07 10.82 -49.80
CA LYS A 440 -16.55 12.09 -50.37
C LYS A 440 -15.48 13.19 -50.32
N TYR A 441 -14.66 13.23 -49.28
CA TYR A 441 -13.55 14.18 -49.20
C TYR A 441 -12.51 13.93 -50.29
N ALA A 442 -12.15 12.68 -50.53
CA ALA A 442 -11.23 12.30 -51.61
C ALA A 442 -11.79 12.72 -52.99
N GLU A 443 -13.08 12.46 -53.24
CA GLU A 443 -13.77 12.88 -54.47
C GLU A 443 -13.72 14.40 -54.67
N ILE A 444 -14.11 15.17 -53.65
CA ILE A 444 -14.14 16.65 -53.72
C ILE A 444 -12.75 17.24 -53.93
N LYS A 445 -11.72 16.63 -53.32
CA LYS A 445 -10.34 17.11 -53.43
C LYS A 445 -9.57 16.53 -54.61
N SER A 446 -10.23 15.73 -55.46
CA SER A 446 -9.60 15.05 -56.59
C SER A 446 -8.38 14.22 -56.18
N LEU A 447 -8.44 13.62 -54.99
CA LEU A 447 -7.43 12.72 -54.46
C LEU A 447 -7.88 11.28 -54.68
N SER A 448 -6.94 10.39 -54.94
CA SER A 448 -7.21 8.96 -54.97
C SER A 448 -7.58 8.45 -53.56
N LYS A 449 -8.36 7.36 -53.51
CA LYS A 449 -8.71 6.71 -52.23
C LYS A 449 -7.47 6.24 -51.45
N ASP A 450 -6.38 5.95 -52.16
CA ASP A 450 -5.10 5.53 -51.57
C ASP A 450 -4.30 6.69 -50.96
N GLU A 451 -4.62 7.95 -51.30
CA GLU A 451 -3.99 9.14 -50.72
C GLU A 451 -4.62 9.54 -49.38
N VAL A 452 -5.87 9.15 -49.11
CA VAL A 452 -6.59 9.42 -47.85
C VAL A 452 -6.56 8.19 -46.95
N LYS A 453 -5.47 8.02 -46.22
CA LYS A 453 -5.20 6.81 -45.42
C LYS A 453 -5.79 6.85 -44.03
N MET A 454 -6.18 5.68 -43.54
CA MET A 454 -6.40 5.47 -42.12
C MET A 454 -5.12 5.73 -41.34
N CYS A 455 -5.26 6.21 -40.10
CA CYS A 455 -4.12 6.41 -39.23
C CYS A 455 -4.38 5.94 -37.81
N GLY A 456 -3.29 5.48 -37.18
CA GLY A 456 -3.30 5.11 -35.78
C GLY A 456 -2.95 6.30 -34.87
N LEU A 457 -2.39 5.98 -33.72
CA LEU A 457 -1.99 6.96 -32.73
C LEU A 457 -0.62 7.55 -33.04
N PHE A 458 -0.55 8.88 -33.16
CA PHE A 458 0.69 9.65 -33.21
C PHE A 458 1.06 10.14 -31.81
N VAL A 459 2.27 9.83 -31.38
CA VAL A 459 2.84 10.29 -30.10
C VAL A 459 3.76 11.47 -30.38
N SER A 460 3.71 12.55 -29.60
CA SER A 460 4.66 13.66 -29.81
C SER A 460 6.10 13.24 -29.48
N LEU A 461 7.04 13.57 -30.37
CA LEU A 461 8.47 13.29 -30.19
C LEU A 461 9.10 14.20 -29.12
N GLU A 462 8.66 15.45 -29.05
CA GLU A 462 9.13 16.43 -28.04
C GLU A 462 8.51 16.17 -26.67
N HIS A 463 7.24 15.77 -26.66
CA HIS A 463 6.45 15.56 -25.45
C HIS A 463 5.75 14.21 -25.51
N GLY A 464 6.47 13.13 -25.19
CA GLY A 464 5.94 11.76 -25.27
C GLY A 464 4.61 11.53 -24.54
N GLY A 465 4.33 12.34 -23.51
CA GLY A 465 3.07 12.34 -22.77
C GLY A 465 1.85 12.81 -23.56
N LEU A 466 2.03 13.39 -24.75
CA LEU A 466 0.97 13.87 -25.63
C LEU A 466 0.80 12.93 -26.83
N ALA A 467 -0.45 12.73 -27.25
CA ALA A 467 -0.76 11.97 -28.45
C ALA A 467 -2.00 12.50 -29.18
N VAL A 468 -2.09 12.20 -30.48
CA VAL A 468 -3.23 12.51 -31.33
C VAL A 468 -3.54 11.32 -32.23
N SER A 469 -4.82 11.08 -32.49
CA SER A 469 -5.27 10.11 -33.48
C SER A 469 -6.16 10.90 -34.43
N PRO A 470 -5.63 11.43 -35.54
CA PRO A 470 -6.43 12.10 -36.57
C PRO A 470 -7.44 11.14 -37.18
N ASP A 471 -8.44 11.69 -37.89
CA ASP A 471 -9.46 10.87 -38.56
C ASP A 471 -8.84 10.17 -39.80
N ARG A 472 -8.11 10.95 -40.62
CA ARG A 472 -7.39 10.50 -41.82
C ARG A 472 -6.08 11.26 -42.01
N LEU A 473 -5.13 10.64 -42.70
CA LEU A 473 -3.91 11.27 -43.20
C LEU A 473 -4.00 11.43 -44.71
N VAL A 474 -3.60 12.58 -45.21
CA VAL A 474 -3.43 12.81 -46.65
C VAL A 474 -1.94 12.74 -46.96
N GLU A 475 -1.52 11.71 -47.69
CA GLU A 475 -0.16 11.61 -48.22
C GLU A 475 -0.19 12.06 -49.67
N MET A 476 0.28 13.28 -49.94
CA MET A 476 0.48 13.71 -51.33
C MET A 476 1.71 12.98 -51.87
N MET A 477 1.52 12.13 -52.88
CA MET A 477 2.64 11.61 -53.66
C MET A 477 3.39 12.82 -54.21
N ALA A 478 4.62 13.04 -53.77
CA ALA A 478 5.48 14.06 -54.35
C ALA A 478 5.63 13.72 -55.84
N SER A 479 4.92 14.44 -56.70
CA SER A 479 5.16 14.39 -58.13
C SER A 479 6.60 14.81 -58.33
N SER A 480 7.43 13.86 -58.73
CA SER A 480 8.78 14.08 -59.23
C SER A 480 8.70 15.23 -60.25
N LYS A 481 9.23 16.40 -59.89
CA LYS A 481 9.52 17.45 -60.86
C LYS A 481 10.94 17.28 -61.36
#